data_AF-A0AA37LE43-F1
#
_entry.id   AF-A0AA37LE43-F1
#
_cell.length_a   1.000
_cell.length_b   1.000
_cell.length_c   1.000
_cell.angle_alpha   90.00
_cell.angle_beta   90.00
_cell.angle_gamma   90.00
#
_symmetry.space_group_name_H-M   'P 1'
#
loop_
_entity.id
_entity.type
_entity.pdbx_description
1 polymer ?
#
loop_
_entity_poly.entity_id
_entity_poly.type
_entity_poly.pdbx_seq_one_letter_code
_entity_poly.pdbx_strand_id
1 'polypeptide(L)'
;MLDEERPLLPIQASDNNTYVLGRIGQHNIVMACLPEYGTINAAVVATNLKRSFPEIRATLMVGIGGGPPSQADLYLGDVVVGTRVMQYDMGKVIVGGYFQETAVAKTPAPLLNSAVSTLRSRLDPSSPSRITSLLRSRLPNLWNLWRLNHPDRLFQADYEHCLDAQTCDGCDPEKLQLRKARFTDEPKIHYGVIASGNRVMKNG
;
A
#
# COMPACT_ATOMS: atom_id res chain seq x y z
N MET A 1 3.97 -13.58 -6.33
CA MET A 1 5.05 -14.47 -6.77
C MET A 1 5.17 -14.37 -8.28
N LEU A 2 6.39 -14.46 -8.81
CA LEU A 2 6.66 -14.46 -10.25
C LEU A 2 6.16 -15.77 -10.89
N ASP A 3 5.94 -15.77 -12.20
CA ASP A 3 5.65 -16.99 -12.98
C ASP A 3 6.93 -17.79 -13.22
N GLU A 4 8.04 -17.07 -13.38
CA GLU A 4 9.35 -17.59 -13.69
C GLU A 4 10.38 -16.66 -13.03
N GLU A 5 11.30 -17.20 -12.24
CA GLU A 5 12.46 -16.47 -11.73
C GLU A 5 13.62 -16.58 -12.71
N ARG A 6 14.42 -15.52 -12.78
CA ARG A 6 15.58 -15.44 -13.67
C ARG A 6 16.86 -15.15 -12.88
N PRO A 7 18.01 -15.61 -13.39
CA PRO A 7 19.30 -15.25 -12.80
C PRO A 7 19.48 -13.74 -12.72
N LEU A 8 20.20 -13.29 -11.69
CA LEU A 8 20.58 -11.89 -11.54
C LEU A 8 21.41 -11.43 -12.73
N LEU A 9 21.13 -10.21 -13.20
CA LEU A 9 21.96 -9.51 -14.16
C LEU A 9 23.05 -8.71 -13.43
N PRO A 10 24.18 -8.41 -14.09
CA PRO A 10 25.16 -7.49 -13.54
C PRO A 10 24.49 -6.14 -13.21
N ILE A 11 24.56 -5.74 -11.95
CA ILE A 11 24.09 -4.43 -11.48
C ILE A 11 25.28 -3.46 -11.36
N GLN A 12 24.98 -2.16 -11.27
CA GLN A 12 26.05 -1.18 -11.10
C GLN A 12 26.76 -1.35 -9.75
N ALA A 13 28.07 -1.16 -9.71
CA ALA A 13 28.89 -1.36 -8.50
C ALA A 13 28.47 -0.47 -7.32
N SER A 14 27.84 0.67 -7.57
CA SER A 14 27.31 1.59 -6.54
C SER A 14 25.85 1.31 -6.15
N ASP A 15 25.24 0.27 -6.71
CA ASP A 15 23.87 -0.14 -6.38
C ASP A 15 23.89 -1.19 -5.27
N ASN A 16 23.41 -0.80 -4.09
CA ASN A 16 23.34 -1.64 -2.90
C ASN A 16 21.97 -2.31 -2.72
N ASN A 17 21.08 -2.24 -3.72
CA ASN A 17 19.80 -2.91 -3.65
C ASN A 17 19.95 -4.41 -3.90
N THR A 18 19.12 -5.20 -3.22
CA THR A 18 18.92 -6.63 -3.55
C THR A 18 17.72 -6.77 -4.48
N TYR A 19 17.90 -7.54 -5.55
CA TYR A 19 16.87 -7.74 -6.57
C TYR A 19 16.40 -9.18 -6.67
N VAL A 20 15.15 -9.35 -7.09
CA VAL A 20 14.64 -10.60 -7.66
C VAL A 20 14.14 -10.29 -9.07
N LEU A 21 14.65 -11.03 -10.06
CA LEU A 21 14.30 -10.88 -11.46
C LEU A 21 13.40 -12.01 -11.91
N GLY A 22 12.49 -11.70 -12.85
CA GLY A 22 11.69 -12.74 -13.47
C GLY A 22 10.61 -12.20 -14.37
N ARG A 23 9.50 -12.94 -14.45
CA ARG A 23 8.42 -12.66 -15.40
C ARG A 23 7.05 -12.89 -14.78
N ILE A 24 6.08 -12.07 -15.17
CA ILE A 24 4.64 -12.31 -14.96
C ILE A 24 3.95 -12.11 -16.32
N GLY A 25 3.34 -13.17 -16.85
CA GLY A 25 2.78 -13.20 -18.20
C GLY A 25 3.83 -12.82 -19.25
N GLN A 26 3.60 -11.71 -19.94
CA GLN A 26 4.50 -11.18 -20.98
C GLN A 26 5.43 -10.07 -20.47
N HIS A 27 5.39 -9.76 -19.17
CA HIS A 27 6.15 -8.64 -18.59
C HIS A 27 7.37 -9.15 -17.82
N ASN A 28 8.54 -8.61 -18.16
CA ASN A 28 9.73 -8.77 -17.33
C ASN A 28 9.56 -7.92 -16.06
N ILE A 29 9.86 -8.51 -14.91
CA ILE A 29 9.67 -7.90 -13.59
C ILE A 29 11.02 -7.85 -12.86
N VAL A 30 11.29 -6.70 -12.24
CA VAL A 30 12.38 -6.48 -11.30
C VAL A 30 11.74 -6.11 -9.97
N MET A 31 11.99 -6.88 -8.92
CA MET A 31 11.52 -6.60 -7.57
C MET A 31 12.70 -6.20 -6.70
N ALA A 32 12.51 -5.20 -5.85
CA ALA A 32 13.44 -4.79 -4.82
C ALA A 32 12.67 -4.57 -3.52
N CYS A 33 13.31 -4.87 -2.39
CA CYS A 33 12.76 -4.60 -1.06
C CYS A 33 13.46 -3.38 -0.46
N LEU A 34 12.73 -2.58 0.32
CA LEU A 34 13.34 -1.52 1.10
C LEU A 34 14.08 -2.12 2.29
N PRO A 35 15.29 -1.61 2.63
CA PRO A 35 15.98 -2.03 3.85
C PRO A 35 15.20 -1.62 5.11
N GLU A 36 14.65 -0.41 5.10
CA GLU A 36 13.80 0.15 6.14
C GLU A 36 12.67 0.98 5.51
N TYR A 37 11.60 1.22 6.28
CA TYR A 37 10.49 2.07 5.83
C TYR A 37 10.94 3.54 5.66
N GLY A 38 10.09 4.34 5.00
CA GLY A 38 10.29 5.78 4.84
C GLY A 38 10.57 6.21 3.40
N THR A 39 10.25 7.47 3.12
CA THR A 39 10.28 7.99 1.74
C THR A 39 11.69 8.13 1.17
N ILE A 40 12.68 8.38 2.03
CA ILE A 40 14.10 8.49 1.65
C ILE A 40 14.62 7.15 1.12
N ASN A 41 14.45 6.08 1.90
CA ASN A 41 14.86 4.73 1.49
C ASN A 41 14.14 4.30 0.21
N ALA A 42 12.82 4.56 0.12
CA ALA A 42 12.06 4.30 -1.10
C ALA A 42 12.61 5.04 -2.32
N ALA A 43 12.99 6.31 -2.18
CA ALA A 43 13.57 7.11 -3.26
C ALA A 43 14.95 6.59 -3.68
N VAL A 44 15.81 6.21 -2.74
CA VAL A 44 17.13 5.62 -3.03
C VAL A 44 16.98 4.31 -3.79
N VAL A 45 16.15 3.39 -3.30
CA VAL A 45 15.90 2.11 -3.96
C VAL A 45 15.35 2.32 -5.36
N ALA A 46 14.34 3.17 -5.54
CA ALA A 46 13.74 3.45 -6.84
C ALA A 46 14.73 4.10 -7.82
N THR A 47 15.62 4.98 -7.34
CA THR A 47 16.64 5.64 -8.15
C THR A 47 17.68 4.65 -8.65
N ASN A 48 18.19 3.80 -7.74
CA ASN A 48 19.12 2.74 -8.08
C ASN A 48 18.50 1.72 -9.05
N LEU A 49 17.25 1.32 -8.82
CA LEU A 49 16.50 0.41 -9.69
C LEU A 49 16.39 0.95 -11.12
N LYS A 50 16.06 2.24 -11.29
CA LYS A 50 16.03 2.88 -12.63
C LYS A 50 17.41 2.97 -13.27
N ARG A 51 18.46 3.17 -12.48
CA ARG A 51 19.84 3.29 -12.97
C ARG A 51 20.40 1.95 -13.43
N SER A 52 20.17 0.89 -12.68
CA SER A 52 20.64 -0.47 -12.99
C SER A 52 19.79 -1.16 -14.07
N PHE A 53 18.52 -0.78 -14.21
CA PHE A 53 17.60 -1.36 -15.20
C PHE A 53 16.93 -0.25 -16.03
N PRO A 54 17.63 0.30 -17.04
CA PRO A 54 17.14 1.46 -17.81
C PRO A 54 15.88 1.18 -18.64
N GLU A 55 15.63 -0.09 -18.98
CA GLU A 55 14.46 -0.52 -19.77
C GLU A 55 13.15 -0.61 -18.94
N ILE A 56 13.17 -0.21 -17.66
CA ILE A 56 11.98 -0.19 -16.83
C ILE A 56 11.00 0.89 -17.31
N ARG A 57 9.84 0.45 -17.78
CA ARG A 57 8.77 1.33 -18.30
C ARG A 57 7.78 1.80 -17.24
N ALA A 58 7.68 1.08 -16.12
CA ALA A 58 6.77 1.41 -15.03
C ALA A 58 7.30 0.85 -13.71
N THR A 59 7.02 1.55 -12.61
CA THR A 59 7.38 1.14 -11.25
C THR A 59 6.12 1.14 -10.40
N LEU A 60 5.91 0.06 -9.64
CA LEU A 60 4.82 -0.06 -8.68
C LEU A 60 5.40 -0.08 -7.28
N MET A 61 4.86 0.75 -6.39
CA MET A 61 5.16 0.69 -4.96
C MET A 61 4.06 -0.14 -4.29
N VAL A 62 4.45 -1.24 -3.65
CA VAL A 62 3.53 -2.16 -2.96
C VAL A 62 3.96 -2.27 -1.51
N GLY A 63 3.00 -2.13 -0.60
CA GLY A 63 3.24 -2.19 0.83
C GLY A 63 1.93 -2.21 1.60
N ILE A 64 2.05 -2.26 2.93
CA ILE A 64 0.92 -2.12 3.85
C ILE A 64 0.76 -0.64 4.24
N GLY A 65 -0.46 -0.25 4.60
CA GLY A 65 -0.77 1.09 5.07
C GLY A 65 -1.93 1.08 6.06
N GLY A 66 -2.05 2.15 6.84
CA GLY A 66 -3.21 2.39 7.70
C GLY A 66 -4.39 2.96 6.92
N GLY A 67 -5.60 2.54 7.27
CA GLY A 67 -6.84 3.15 6.79
C GLY A 67 -7.41 4.06 7.86
N PRO A 68 -7.27 5.40 7.75
CA PRO A 68 -7.89 6.31 8.72
C PRO A 68 -9.42 6.25 8.58
N PRO A 69 -10.17 6.66 9.62
CA PRO A 69 -11.61 6.85 9.51
C PRO A 69 -11.95 7.68 8.27
N SER A 70 -12.79 7.13 7.38
CA SER A 70 -13.16 7.79 6.14
C SER A 70 -14.55 7.36 5.70
N GLN A 71 -15.14 8.08 4.74
CA GLN A 71 -16.41 7.67 4.13
C GLN A 71 -16.28 6.37 3.32
N ALA A 72 -15.06 6.00 2.91
CA ALA A 72 -14.81 4.70 2.35
C ALA A 72 -14.69 3.68 3.50
N ASP A 73 -15.61 2.74 3.57
CA ASP A 73 -15.59 1.61 4.49
C ASP A 73 -14.39 0.68 4.18
N LEU A 74 -13.20 1.05 4.64
CA LEU A 74 -11.94 0.30 4.52
C LEU A 74 -11.80 -0.66 5.70
N TYR A 75 -11.61 -1.96 5.47
CA TYR A 75 -11.28 -2.87 6.58
C TYR A 75 -9.95 -3.56 6.36
N LEU A 76 -9.38 -4.07 7.45
CA LEU A 76 -8.13 -4.82 7.44
C LEU A 76 -8.16 -5.89 6.35
N GLY A 77 -7.10 -5.90 5.53
CA GLY A 77 -6.95 -6.79 4.40
C GLY A 77 -7.51 -6.27 3.07
N ASP A 78 -8.23 -5.15 3.05
CA ASP A 78 -8.57 -4.51 1.78
C ASP A 78 -7.34 -4.02 1.02
N VAL A 79 -7.48 -3.97 -0.30
CA VAL A 79 -6.43 -3.50 -1.21
C VAL A 79 -6.80 -2.13 -1.74
N VAL A 80 -5.89 -1.16 -1.63
CA VAL A 80 -6.08 0.18 -2.18
C VAL A 80 -5.18 0.38 -3.38
N VAL A 81 -5.76 0.72 -4.53
CA VAL A 81 -5.05 1.10 -5.75
C VAL A 81 -5.00 2.63 -5.84
N GLY A 82 -3.80 3.17 -5.69
CA GLY A 82 -3.55 4.62 -5.74
C GLY A 82 -3.75 5.18 -7.13
N THR A 83 -4.83 5.95 -7.34
CA THR A 83 -5.02 6.76 -8.55
C THR A 83 -4.35 8.12 -8.41
N ARG A 84 -4.02 8.52 -7.17
CA ARG A 84 -3.25 9.70 -6.80
C ARG A 84 -2.44 9.39 -5.54
N VAL A 85 -1.27 9.99 -5.40
CA VAL A 85 -0.46 9.92 -4.18
C VAL A 85 -0.18 11.33 -3.68
N MET A 86 -0.40 11.58 -2.40
CA MET A 86 -0.22 12.90 -1.77
C MET A 86 0.68 12.77 -0.56
N GLN A 87 1.73 13.60 -0.49
CA GLN A 87 2.61 13.61 0.68
C GLN A 87 2.01 14.49 1.78
N TYR A 88 1.27 13.89 2.71
CA TYR A 88 0.44 14.65 3.66
C TYR A 88 1.25 15.47 4.67
N ASP A 89 2.51 15.08 4.93
CA ASP A 89 3.41 15.77 5.85
C ASP A 89 4.35 16.77 5.16
N MET A 90 4.12 17.07 3.88
CA MET A 90 4.88 18.07 3.13
C MET A 90 4.21 19.44 3.25
N GLY A 91 4.88 20.34 3.97
CA GLY A 91 4.34 21.66 4.24
C GLY A 91 5.33 22.55 4.98
N LYS A 92 4.84 23.70 5.42
CA LYS A 92 5.59 24.68 6.18
C LYS A 92 4.95 24.87 7.54
N VAL A 93 5.77 25.01 8.58
CA VAL A 93 5.29 25.54 9.86
C VAL A 93 5.27 27.06 9.72
N ILE A 94 4.09 27.66 9.90
CA ILE A 94 3.88 29.12 9.82
C ILE A 94 3.81 29.73 11.22
N VAL A 95 3.64 31.05 11.29
CA VAL A 95 3.53 31.80 12.55
C VAL A 95 2.45 31.18 13.45
N GLY A 96 2.76 31.00 14.73
CA GLY A 96 1.86 30.36 15.70
C GLY A 96 1.94 28.84 15.74
N GLY A 97 2.85 28.21 14.99
CA GLY A 97 3.05 26.75 15.03
C GLY A 97 2.10 25.95 14.15
N TYR A 98 1.23 26.62 13.38
CA TYR A 98 0.31 25.95 12.46
C TYR A 98 1.07 25.33 11.28
N PHE A 99 0.59 24.17 10.83
CA PHE A 99 1.13 23.51 9.65
C PHE A 99 0.31 23.89 8.42
N GLN A 100 0.97 24.44 7.41
CA GLN A 100 0.40 24.71 6.10
C GLN A 100 0.87 23.63 5.12
N GLU A 101 -0.05 22.79 4.68
CA GLU A 101 0.22 21.81 3.63
C GLU A 101 0.59 22.51 2.32
N THR A 102 1.64 22.03 1.66
CA THR A 102 2.08 22.52 0.34
C THR A 102 2.23 21.41 -0.69
N ALA A 103 1.80 20.20 -0.36
CA ALA A 103 1.94 19.03 -1.19
C ALA A 103 1.06 19.15 -2.46
N VAL A 104 1.61 18.75 -3.60
CA VAL A 104 0.82 18.57 -4.82
C VAL A 104 0.68 17.07 -5.07
N ALA A 105 -0.56 16.58 -5.05
CA ALA A 105 -0.85 15.19 -5.34
C ALA A 105 -0.31 14.80 -6.73
N LYS A 106 0.42 13.69 -6.79
CA LYS A 106 0.96 13.12 -8.02
C LYS A 106 0.02 12.06 -8.57
N THR A 107 -0.24 12.12 -9.86
CA THR A 107 -0.99 11.09 -10.60
C THR A 107 -0.04 10.11 -11.27
N PRO A 108 -0.36 8.81 -11.35
CA PRO A 108 0.40 7.86 -12.16
C PRO A 108 0.45 8.28 -13.63
N ALA A 109 1.43 7.76 -14.37
CA ALA A 109 1.54 7.97 -15.81
C ALA A 109 0.27 7.46 -16.54
N PRO A 110 -0.09 8.03 -17.71
CA PRO A 110 -1.30 7.64 -18.45
C PRO A 110 -1.41 6.13 -18.72
N LEU A 111 -0.28 5.47 -19.02
CA LEU A 111 -0.23 4.01 -19.20
C LEU A 111 -0.78 3.24 -17.99
N LEU A 112 -0.38 3.65 -16.77
CA LEU A 112 -0.84 3.02 -15.54
C LEU A 112 -2.30 3.36 -15.24
N ASN A 113 -2.73 4.60 -15.48
CA ASN A 113 -4.14 4.98 -15.31
C ASN A 113 -5.07 4.21 -16.24
N SER A 114 -4.69 4.01 -17.50
CA SER A 114 -5.44 3.18 -18.44
C SER A 114 -5.49 1.71 -18.01
N ALA A 115 -4.38 1.18 -17.48
CA ALA A 115 -4.34 -0.17 -16.92
C ALA A 115 -5.27 -0.31 -15.69
N VAL A 116 -5.27 0.66 -14.78
CA VAL A 116 -6.17 0.72 -13.63
C VAL A 116 -7.64 0.81 -14.08
N SER A 117 -7.94 1.62 -15.08
CA SER A 117 -9.30 1.75 -15.63
C SER A 117 -9.80 0.44 -16.24
N THR A 118 -8.93 -0.25 -16.98
CA THR A 118 -9.22 -1.59 -17.54
C THR A 118 -9.39 -2.63 -16.45
N LEU A 119 -8.57 -2.59 -15.39
CA LEU A 119 -8.70 -3.47 -14.24
C LEU A 119 -10.05 -3.25 -13.56
N ARG A 120 -10.41 -1.99 -13.31
CA ARG A 120 -11.68 -1.60 -12.68
C ARG A 120 -12.90 -2.03 -13.52
N SER A 121 -12.84 -1.95 -14.85
CA SER A 121 -13.96 -2.35 -15.70
C SER A 121 -14.17 -3.86 -15.78
N ARG A 122 -13.12 -4.65 -15.49
CA ARG A 122 -13.16 -6.12 -15.53
C ARG A 122 -13.49 -6.74 -14.17
N LEU A 123 -13.34 -5.98 -13.10
CA LEU A 123 -13.65 -6.42 -11.76
C LEU A 123 -15.07 -6.00 -11.42
N ASP A 124 -15.97 -6.97 -11.44
CA ASP A 124 -17.32 -6.79 -10.95
C ASP A 124 -17.32 -6.77 -9.41
N PRO A 125 -17.84 -5.71 -8.76
CA PRO A 125 -17.99 -5.64 -7.31
C PRO A 125 -18.80 -6.78 -6.69
N SER A 126 -19.66 -7.45 -7.48
CA SER A 126 -20.46 -8.60 -7.04
C SER A 126 -19.80 -9.97 -7.27
N SER A 127 -18.64 -10.03 -7.91
CA SER A 127 -17.95 -11.30 -8.20
C SER A 127 -16.92 -11.62 -7.12
N PRO A 128 -16.73 -12.91 -6.77
CA PRO A 128 -15.67 -13.31 -5.85
C PRO A 128 -14.33 -12.74 -6.31
N SER A 129 -13.62 -12.07 -5.41
CA SER A 129 -12.45 -11.30 -5.79
C SER A 129 -11.46 -12.23 -6.50
N ARG A 130 -11.10 -11.91 -7.76
CA ARG A 130 -10.02 -12.61 -8.48
C ARG A 130 -8.70 -12.58 -7.68
N ILE A 131 -8.58 -11.64 -6.75
CA ILE A 131 -7.49 -11.56 -5.78
C ILE A 131 -7.50 -12.78 -4.86
N THR A 132 -8.63 -13.14 -4.27
CA THR A 132 -8.75 -14.32 -3.39
C THR A 132 -8.29 -15.60 -4.11
N SER A 133 -8.76 -15.83 -5.33
CA SER A 133 -8.36 -17.01 -6.10
C SER A 133 -6.89 -16.98 -6.52
N LEU A 134 -6.35 -15.79 -6.85
CA LEU A 134 -4.92 -15.62 -7.15
C LEU A 134 -4.05 -15.85 -5.90
N LEU A 135 -4.45 -15.31 -4.74
CA LEU A 135 -3.74 -15.50 -3.48
C LEU A 135 -3.76 -16.96 -3.03
N ARG A 136 -4.92 -17.62 -3.11
CA ARG A 136 -5.04 -19.06 -2.81
C ARG A 136 -4.15 -19.91 -3.71
N SER A 137 -4.12 -19.62 -5.00
CA SER A 137 -3.33 -20.42 -5.96
C SER A 137 -1.84 -20.15 -5.86
N ARG A 138 -1.42 -18.91 -5.62
CA ARG A 138 0.01 -18.53 -5.61
C ARG A 138 0.65 -18.61 -4.23
N LEU A 139 -0.12 -18.45 -3.17
CA LEU A 139 0.36 -18.35 -1.79
C LEU A 139 -0.57 -19.13 -0.84
N PRO A 140 -0.79 -20.43 -1.07
CA PRO A 140 -1.77 -21.21 -0.30
C PRO A 140 -1.48 -21.20 1.20
N ASN A 141 -0.21 -21.26 1.60
CA ASN A 141 0.19 -21.24 3.00
C ASN A 141 -0.08 -19.89 3.68
N LEU A 142 0.18 -18.78 2.98
CA LEU A 142 -0.09 -17.44 3.50
C LEU A 142 -1.59 -17.13 3.51
N TRP A 143 -2.35 -17.68 2.56
CA TRP A 143 -3.80 -17.54 2.55
C TRP A 143 -4.44 -18.14 3.82
N ASN A 144 -3.91 -19.26 4.31
CA ASN A 144 -4.40 -19.86 5.55
C ASN A 144 -4.03 -19.00 6.79
N LEU A 145 -2.90 -18.28 6.73
CA LEU A 145 -2.45 -17.36 7.78
C LEU A 145 -3.10 -15.97 7.71
N TRP A 146 -3.61 -15.57 6.55
CA TRP A 146 -4.35 -14.31 6.35
C TRP A 146 -5.55 -14.17 7.29
N ARG A 147 -6.08 -15.30 7.78
CA ARG A 147 -7.17 -15.40 8.74
C ARG A 147 -6.73 -15.50 10.20
N LEU A 148 -5.47 -15.21 10.55
CA LEU A 148 -5.14 -15.01 11.97
C LEU A 148 -6.05 -13.89 12.48
N ASN A 149 -6.97 -14.25 13.40
CA ASN A 149 -8.16 -13.51 13.83
C ASN A 149 -7.84 -12.15 14.46
N HIS A 150 -7.32 -11.21 13.68
CA HIS A 150 -7.13 -9.85 14.12
C HIS A 150 -8.47 -9.11 13.96
N PRO A 151 -9.07 -8.65 15.07
CA PRO A 151 -10.32 -7.93 14.99
C PRO A 151 -10.09 -6.62 14.24
N ASP A 152 -10.90 -6.37 13.21
CA ASP A 152 -10.94 -5.07 12.55
C ASP A 152 -11.63 -4.07 13.49
N ARG A 153 -10.83 -3.19 14.10
CA ARG A 153 -11.28 -2.18 15.06
C ARG A 153 -11.02 -0.79 14.47
N LEU A 154 -12.10 -0.03 14.26
CA LEU A 154 -12.03 1.37 13.90
C LEU A 154 -12.49 2.20 15.09
N PHE A 155 -11.64 3.10 15.57
CA PHE A 155 -11.97 4.03 16.64
C PHE A 155 -12.43 5.37 16.08
N GLN A 156 -13.07 6.19 16.92
CA GLN A 156 -13.38 7.58 16.60
C GLN A 156 -12.09 8.34 16.25
N ALA A 157 -12.15 9.28 15.31
CA ALA A 157 -10.98 10.01 14.81
C ALA A 157 -10.31 10.86 15.90
N ASP A 158 -11.13 11.43 16.79
CA ASP A 158 -10.70 12.23 17.94
C ASP A 158 -10.32 11.39 19.17
N TYR A 159 -10.33 10.05 19.06
CA TYR A 159 -9.91 9.19 20.16
C TYR A 159 -8.38 9.14 20.27
N GLU A 160 -7.87 9.52 21.45
CA GLU A 160 -6.45 9.44 21.76
C GLU A 160 -6.06 8.03 22.19
N HIS A 161 -5.27 7.35 21.37
CA HIS A 161 -4.72 6.03 21.69
C HIS A 161 -3.54 6.13 22.67
N CYS A 162 -3.37 5.09 23.49
CA CYS A 162 -2.21 4.94 24.36
C CYS A 162 -0.92 4.91 23.53
N LEU A 163 -0.08 5.95 23.65
CA LEU A 163 1.09 6.16 22.80
C LEU A 163 2.14 5.03 22.86
N ASP A 164 2.22 4.36 24.01
CA ASP A 164 3.21 3.32 24.32
C ASP A 164 2.72 1.89 24.01
N ALA A 165 1.43 1.73 23.67
CA ALA A 165 0.88 0.42 23.35
C ALA A 165 1.20 0.03 21.89
N GLN A 166 1.58 -1.23 21.67
CA GLN A 166 1.78 -1.78 20.32
C GLN A 166 0.45 -2.18 19.65
N THR A 167 -0.58 -2.47 20.45
CA THR A 167 -1.90 -2.87 19.98
C THR A 167 -2.99 -2.08 20.69
N CYS A 168 -4.18 -2.03 20.08
CA CYS A 168 -5.36 -1.39 20.66
C CYS A 168 -6.23 -2.40 21.46
N ASP A 169 -5.61 -3.40 22.10
CA ASP A 169 -6.33 -4.39 22.93
C ASP A 169 -6.80 -3.81 24.28
N GLY A 170 -6.08 -2.80 24.79
CA GLY A 170 -6.47 -2.06 26.00
C GLY A 170 -7.18 -0.73 25.73
N CYS A 171 -7.54 -0.43 24.48
CA CYS A 171 -8.27 0.79 24.13
C CYS A 171 -9.74 0.71 24.57
N ASP A 172 -10.33 1.87 24.81
CA ASP A 172 -11.71 2.01 25.27
C ASP A 172 -12.70 1.49 24.20
N PRO A 173 -13.43 0.39 24.49
CA PRO A 173 -14.40 -0.17 23.54
C PRO A 173 -15.55 0.78 23.22
N GLU A 174 -15.89 1.74 24.09
CA GLU A 174 -16.96 2.72 23.84
C GLU A 174 -16.59 3.71 22.73
N LYS A 175 -15.30 3.80 22.40
CA LYS A 175 -14.77 4.66 21.34
C LYS A 175 -14.69 3.95 19.99
N LEU A 176 -15.13 2.70 19.91
CA LEU A 176 -15.25 1.98 18.64
C LEU A 176 -16.39 2.56 17.80
N GLN A 177 -16.12 2.79 16.52
CA GLN A 177 -17.15 3.16 15.56
C GLN A 177 -17.96 1.92 15.17
N LEU A 178 -19.28 2.07 15.18
CA LEU A 178 -20.16 1.04 14.64
C LEU A 178 -20.01 1.00 13.12
N ARG A 179 -19.58 -0.14 12.60
CA ARG A 179 -19.40 -0.37 11.18
C ARG A 179 -20.37 -1.42 10.67
N LYS A 180 -20.71 -1.32 9.38
CA LYS A 180 -21.50 -2.36 8.72
C LYS A 180 -20.72 -3.67 8.73
N ALA A 181 -21.33 -4.75 9.20
CA ALA A 181 -20.70 -6.06 9.11
C ALA A 181 -20.39 -6.39 7.65
N ARG A 182 -19.21 -6.95 7.40
CA ARG A 182 -18.88 -7.45 6.07
C ARG A 182 -19.81 -8.63 5.75
N PHE A 183 -20.39 -8.58 4.55
CA PHE A 183 -21.15 -9.71 4.02
C PHE A 183 -20.26 -10.88 3.61
N THR A 184 -18.99 -10.59 3.26
CA THR A 184 -18.00 -11.60 2.86
C THR A 184 -16.65 -11.28 3.47
N ASP A 185 -15.87 -12.32 3.75
CA ASP A 185 -14.49 -12.20 4.23
C ASP A 185 -13.48 -11.91 3.11
N GLU A 186 -13.98 -11.54 1.92
CA GLU A 186 -13.11 -11.29 0.78
C GLU A 186 -12.55 -9.86 0.81
N PRO A 187 -11.25 -9.68 0.50
CA PRO A 187 -10.68 -8.35 0.29
C PRO A 187 -11.45 -7.58 -0.79
N LYS A 188 -11.78 -6.33 -0.49
CA LYS A 188 -12.30 -5.38 -1.48
C LYS A 188 -11.16 -4.56 -2.05
N ILE A 189 -11.31 -4.18 -3.32
CA ILE A 189 -10.40 -3.23 -3.96
C ILE A 189 -11.02 -1.85 -3.92
N HIS A 190 -10.28 -0.91 -3.35
CA HIS A 190 -10.61 0.50 -3.35
C HIS A 190 -9.71 1.24 -4.32
N TYR A 191 -10.21 2.32 -4.91
CA TYR A 191 -9.46 3.16 -5.85
C TYR A 191 -9.52 4.60 -5.36
N GLY A 192 -8.36 5.22 -5.11
CA GLY A 192 -8.39 6.55 -4.52
C GLY A 192 -7.01 7.16 -4.28
N VAL A 193 -7.03 8.20 -3.44
CA VAL A 193 -5.82 8.90 -3.01
C VAL A 193 -5.12 8.06 -1.94
N ILE A 194 -3.83 7.84 -2.10
CA ILE A 194 -2.97 7.27 -1.05
C ILE A 194 -2.15 8.40 -0.43
N ALA A 195 -2.25 8.53 0.90
CA ALA A 195 -1.38 9.41 1.66
C ALA A 195 -0.01 8.75 1.84
N SER A 196 1.06 9.52 1.66
CA SER A 196 2.44 9.11 1.89
C SER A 196 3.13 10.13 2.80
N GLY A 197 4.12 9.71 3.57
CA GLY A 197 4.84 10.59 4.47
C GLY A 197 5.97 9.88 5.19
N ASN A 198 6.75 10.65 5.92
CA ASN A 198 7.79 10.18 6.83
C ASN A 198 7.30 10.05 8.27
N ARG A 199 6.12 10.62 8.57
CA ARG A 199 5.46 10.46 9.86
C ARG A 199 4.52 9.26 9.84
N VAL A 200 4.35 8.63 10.99
CA VAL A 200 3.30 7.64 11.22
C VAL A 200 2.14 8.36 11.91
N MET A 201 0.95 8.33 11.33
CA MET A 201 -0.26 8.80 11.99
C MET A 201 -0.66 7.77 13.05
N LYS A 202 -0.55 8.14 14.33
CA LYS A 202 -1.00 7.31 15.47
C LYS A 202 -2.40 7.68 15.96
N ASN A 203 -2.79 8.95 15.78
CA ASN A 203 -4.09 9.51 16.12
C ASN A 203 -4.46 10.51 15.00
N GLY A 204 -5.76 10.73 14.75
CA GLY A 204 -6.23 11.69 13.75
C GLY A 204 -7.69 11.54 13.37
#